data_AF-A0A7R9DVZ1-F1
#
_entry.id   AF-A0A7R9DVZ1-F1
#
_cell.length_a   1.000
_cell.length_b   1.000
_cell.length_c   1.000
_cell.angle_alpha   90.00
_cell.angle_beta   90.00
_cell.angle_gamma   90.00
#
_symmetry.space_group_name_H-M   'P 1'
#
loop_
_entity.id
_entity.type
_entity.pdbx_description
1 polymer ?
#
loop_
_entity_poly.entity_id
_entity_poly.type
_entity_poly.pdbx_seq_one_letter_code
_entity_poly.pdbx_strand_id
1 'polypeptide(L)'
;MSNLKSPVIRLMATFDNTLDVLLKMIGVYEFLPNSEFLTLVGGVFCKDDAITQKLCGNVLFLMCGFNQDQLNTTLLPVIMGHLPAGSSTNQLLHYAQGINSG
;
A
#
# COMPACT_ATOMS: atom_id res chain seq x y z
N MET A 1 12.73 1.23 -12.23
CA MET A 1 12.62 0.51 -10.94
C MET A 1 12.86 -0.99 -11.10
N SER A 2 14.07 -1.41 -11.47
CA SER A 2 14.38 -2.80 -11.84
C SER A 2 14.40 -3.82 -10.69
N ASN A 3 14.57 -3.38 -9.44
CA ASN A 3 14.71 -4.27 -8.27
C ASN A 3 13.44 -4.41 -7.42
N LEU A 4 12.31 -3.84 -7.84
CA LEU A 4 11.07 -3.91 -7.08
C LEU A 4 10.52 -5.35 -7.09
N LYS A 5 10.32 -5.94 -5.90
CA LYS A 5 9.86 -7.33 -5.73
C LYS A 5 8.37 -7.49 -5.40
N SER A 6 7.66 -6.42 -5.04
CA SER A 6 6.25 -6.50 -4.65
C SER A 6 5.39 -6.98 -5.84
N PRO A 7 4.63 -8.07 -5.69
CA PRO A 7 3.75 -8.56 -6.76
C PRO A 7 2.55 -7.64 -6.99
N VAL A 8 2.04 -6.98 -5.95
CA VAL A 8 0.90 -6.06 -6.05
C VAL A 8 1.27 -4.82 -6.87
N ILE A 9 2.42 -4.21 -6.58
CA ILE A 9 2.88 -3.03 -7.32
C ILE A 9 3.22 -3.40 -8.77
N ARG A 10 3.84 -4.57 -9.02
CA ARG A 10 4.08 -5.06 -10.39
C ARG A 10 2.78 -5.27 -11.16
N LEU A 11 1.76 -5.84 -10.53
CA LEU A 11 0.45 -6.02 -11.16
C LEU A 11 -0.18 -4.67 -11.54
N MET A 12 -0.15 -3.69 -10.63
CA MET A 12 -0.64 -2.34 -10.93
C MET A 12 0.13 -1.69 -12.08
N ALA A 13 1.44 -1.91 -12.16
CA ALA A 13 2.26 -1.38 -13.25
C ALA A 13 1.93 -2.01 -14.62
N THR A 14 1.63 -3.30 -14.66
CA THR A 14 1.22 -3.99 -15.90
C THR A 14 -0.08 -3.42 -16.49
N PHE A 15 -0.98 -2.90 -15.66
CA PHE A 15 -2.29 -2.37 -16.06
C PHE A 15 -2.39 -0.85 -15.95
N ASP A 16 -1.26 -0.14 -15.96
CA ASP A 16 -1.16 1.30 -15.72
C ASP A 16 -2.10 2.15 -16.60
N ASN A 17 -2.15 1.88 -17.89
CA ASN A 17 -3.01 2.60 -18.84
C ASN A 17 -4.50 2.38 -18.54
N THR A 18 -4.90 1.15 -18.21
CA THR A 18 -6.29 0.84 -17.84
C THR A 18 -6.66 1.51 -16.51
N LEU A 19 -5.73 1.50 -15.54
CA LEU A 19 -5.88 2.18 -14.25
C LEU A 19 -6.04 3.68 -14.42
N ASP A 20 -5.22 4.33 -15.26
CA ASP A 20 -5.30 5.78 -15.52
C ASP A 20 -6.68 6.17 -16.08
N VAL A 21 -7.14 5.47 -17.11
CA VAL A 21 -8.44 5.72 -17.74
C VAL A 21 -9.58 5.51 -16.76
N LEU A 22 -9.58 4.39 -16.01
CA LEU A 22 -10.63 4.11 -15.02
C LEU A 22 -10.68 5.18 -13.93
N LEU A 23 -9.53 5.51 -13.32
CA LEU A 23 -9.45 6.48 -12.22
C LEU A 23 -9.94 7.87 -12.66
N LYS A 24 -9.56 8.32 -13.87
CA LYS A 24 -10.05 9.58 -14.44
C LYS A 24 -11.56 9.55 -14.71
N MET A 25 -12.10 8.46 -15.23
CA MET A 25 -13.54 8.35 -15.52
C MET A 25 -14.40 8.42 -14.26
N ILE A 26 -13.94 7.82 -13.15
CA ILE A 26 -14.67 7.84 -11.87
C ILE A 26 -14.32 9.07 -11.00
N GLY A 27 -13.45 9.96 -11.48
CA GLY A 27 -13.06 11.19 -10.78
C GLY A 27 -12.17 10.97 -9.55
N VAL A 28 -11.40 9.88 -9.51
CA VAL A 28 -10.48 9.57 -8.39
C VAL A 28 -9.07 10.07 -8.75
N TYR A 29 -8.60 11.06 -7.99
CA TYR A 29 -7.28 11.69 -8.18
C TYR A 29 -6.31 11.44 -7.02
N GLU A 30 -6.80 10.84 -5.94
CA GLU A 30 -6.04 10.50 -4.74
C GLU A 30 -6.01 8.98 -4.56
N PHE A 31 -4.81 8.45 -4.39
CA PHE A 31 -4.54 7.05 -4.15
C PHE A 31 -4.36 6.81 -2.65
N LEU A 32 -5.18 5.91 -2.09
CA LEU A 32 -5.13 5.50 -0.70
C LEU A 32 -5.08 6.69 0.30
N PRO A 33 -6.04 7.62 0.26
CA PRO A 33 -6.16 8.68 1.26
C PRO A 33 -6.27 8.08 2.66
N ASN A 34 -5.69 8.75 3.66
CA ASN A 34 -5.96 8.39 5.04
C ASN A 34 -7.45 8.66 5.34
N SER A 35 -8.16 7.66 5.83
CA SER A 35 -9.57 7.79 6.19
C SER A 35 -9.82 7.19 7.55
N GLU A 36 -10.83 7.68 8.25
CA GLU A 36 -11.24 7.15 9.56
C GLU A 36 -11.49 5.63 9.51
N PHE A 37 -12.01 5.13 8.40
CA PHE A 37 -12.21 3.70 8.17
C PHE A 37 -10.89 2.92 8.21
N LEU A 38 -9.86 3.37 7.47
CA LEU A 38 -8.56 2.69 7.44
C LEU A 38 -7.87 2.75 8.80
N THR A 39 -7.96 3.89 9.49
CA THR A 39 -7.42 4.07 10.84
C THR A 39 -8.12 3.16 11.86
N LEU A 40 -9.45 3.02 11.77
CA LEU A 40 -10.22 2.11 12.63
C LEU A 40 -9.85 0.64 12.37
N VAL A 41 -9.80 0.23 11.10
CA VAL A 41 -9.41 -1.13 10.72
C VAL A 41 -7.99 -1.42 11.20
N GLY A 42 -7.05 -0.50 10.99
CA GLY A 42 -5.69 -0.61 11.50
C GLY A 42 -5.64 -0.75 13.02
N GLY A 43 -6.38 0.10 13.74
CA GLY A 43 -6.42 0.09 15.21
C GLY A 43 -7.01 -1.18 15.83
N VAL A 44 -7.98 -1.81 15.16
CA VAL A 44 -8.61 -3.05 15.64
C VAL A 44 -7.79 -4.28 15.25
N PHE A 45 -7.43 -4.41 13.98
CA PHE A 45 -6.80 -5.63 13.46
C PHE A 45 -5.31 -5.70 13.78
N CYS A 46 -4.64 -4.57 13.94
CA CYS A 46 -3.19 -4.48 14.13
C CYS A 46 -2.79 -4.17 15.57
N LYS A 47 -3.75 -4.19 16.51
CA LYS A 47 -3.50 -4.03 17.94
C LYS A 47 -2.46 -5.05 18.42
N ASP A 48 -1.65 -4.65 19.39
CA ASP A 48 -0.67 -5.54 19.99
C ASP A 48 -1.33 -6.77 20.62
N ASP A 49 -0.68 -7.93 20.46
CA ASP A 49 -1.17 -9.26 20.85
C ASP A 49 -2.49 -9.73 20.19
N ALA A 50 -3.03 -8.97 19.22
CA ALA A 50 -4.20 -9.43 18.48
C ALA A 50 -3.84 -10.64 17.60
N ILE A 51 -4.73 -11.63 17.53
CA ILE A 51 -4.57 -12.81 16.66
C ILE A 51 -4.40 -12.38 15.18
N THR A 52 -5.00 -11.26 14.80
CA THR A 52 -4.95 -10.67 13.47
C THR A 52 -3.72 -9.81 13.20
N GLN A 53 -2.87 -9.52 14.19
CA GLN A 53 -1.72 -8.61 14.03
C GLN A 53 -0.77 -9.05 12.91
N LYS A 54 -0.58 -10.37 12.74
CA LYS A 54 0.21 -10.95 11.64
C LYS A 54 -0.31 -10.59 10.25
N LEU A 55 -1.62 -10.41 10.10
CA LEU A 55 -2.23 -9.99 8.83
C LEU A 55 -1.74 -8.59 8.45
N CYS A 56 -1.62 -7.69 9.42
CA CYS A 56 -1.16 -6.32 9.16
C CYS A 56 0.29 -6.27 8.68
N GLY A 57 1.17 -7.07 9.29
CA GLY A 57 2.54 -7.25 8.81
C GLY A 57 2.57 -7.77 7.36
N ASN A 58 1.75 -8.78 7.04
CA ASN A 58 1.67 -9.32 5.69
C ASN A 58 1.13 -8.33 4.65
N VAL A 59 0.12 -7.52 5.00
CA VAL A 59 -0.39 -6.45 4.12
C VAL A 59 0.71 -5.43 3.85
N LEU A 60 1.46 -5.03 4.87
CA LEU A 60 2.60 -4.14 4.72
C LEU A 60 3.68 -4.76 3.80
N PHE A 61 4.00 -6.05 4.00
CA PHE A 61 4.98 -6.75 3.18
C PHE A 61 4.54 -6.95 1.72
N LEU A 62 3.25 -7.13 1.46
CA LEU A 62 2.72 -7.18 0.09
C LEU A 62 2.96 -5.87 -0.67
N MET A 63 2.87 -4.72 0.02
CA MET A 63 3.07 -3.41 -0.60
C MET A 63 4.53 -2.99 -0.65
N CYS A 64 5.26 -3.17 0.45
CA CYS A 64 6.59 -2.58 0.67
C CYS A 64 7.75 -3.59 0.55
N GLY A 65 7.46 -4.89 0.43
CA GLY A 65 8.45 -5.96 0.40
C GLY A 65 8.63 -6.66 1.74
N PHE A 66 8.94 -7.96 1.69
CA PHE A 66 9.02 -8.83 2.87
C PHE A 66 10.34 -8.67 3.62
N ASN A 67 10.27 -8.40 4.92
CA ASN A 67 11.41 -8.46 5.84
C ASN A 67 10.92 -8.59 7.30
N GLN A 68 10.55 -9.81 7.71
CA GLN A 68 9.97 -10.05 9.02
C GLN A 68 10.95 -9.78 10.17
N ASP A 69 12.22 -10.12 10.00
CA ASP A 69 13.25 -9.97 11.04
C ASP A 69 13.57 -8.51 11.37
N GLN A 70 13.18 -7.56 10.52
CA GLN A 70 13.37 -6.13 10.70
C GLN A 70 12.08 -5.39 11.10
N LEU A 71 10.96 -6.09 11.23
CA LEU A 71 9.70 -5.48 11.64
C LEU A 71 9.47 -5.64 13.14
N ASN A 72 9.49 -4.52 13.87
CA ASN A 72 9.01 -4.50 15.25
C ASN A 72 7.47 -4.54 15.27
N THR A 73 6.90 -5.70 15.57
CA THR A 73 5.44 -5.92 15.53
C THR A 73 4.69 -5.09 16.56
N THR A 74 5.29 -4.74 17.70
CA THR A 74 4.68 -3.86 18.72
C THR A 74 4.43 -2.45 18.18
N LEU A 75 5.13 -2.04 17.11
CA LEU A 75 4.89 -0.75 16.44
C LEU A 75 3.81 -0.82 15.34
N LEU A 76 3.32 -2.01 14.97
CA LEU A 76 2.29 -2.16 13.95
C LEU A 76 1.02 -1.32 14.19
N PRO A 77 0.48 -1.20 15.42
CA PRO A 77 -0.69 -0.35 15.66
C PRO A 77 -0.42 1.11 15.28
N VAL A 78 0.77 1.62 15.61
CA VAL A 78 1.16 3.01 15.32
C VAL A 78 1.40 3.19 13.83
N ILE A 79 2.11 2.26 13.19
CA ILE A 79 2.38 2.27 11.75
C ILE A 79 1.06 2.28 10.97
N MET A 80 0.14 1.37 11.29
CA MET A 80 -1.14 1.22 10.59
C MET A 80 -2.14 2.33 10.92
N GLY A 81 -1.96 3.05 12.03
CA GLY A 81 -2.73 4.26 12.32
C GLY A 81 -2.32 5.49 11.49
N HIS A 82 -1.12 5.48 10.91
CA HIS A 82 -0.60 6.59 10.09
C HIS A 82 -0.46 6.22 8.60
N LEU A 83 -0.55 4.94 8.26
CA LEU A 83 -0.50 4.46 6.89
C LEU A 83 -1.88 4.02 6.40
N PRO A 84 -2.21 4.27 5.13
CA PRO A 84 -1.53 5.16 4.18
C PRO A 84 -1.83 6.64 4.47
N ALA A 85 -0.95 7.54 4.05
CA ALA A 85 -1.12 9.00 4.21
C ALA A 85 -1.70 9.70 2.95
N GLY A 86 -2.06 8.93 1.92
CA GLY A 86 -2.46 9.46 0.62
C GLY A 86 -1.30 9.78 -0.32
N SER A 87 -1.58 9.73 -1.61
CA SER A 87 -0.72 10.24 -2.68
C SER A 87 -1.56 10.57 -3.92
N SER A 88 -1.01 11.27 -4.91
CA SER A 88 -1.71 11.46 -6.18
C SER A 88 -1.76 10.16 -6.98
N THR A 89 -2.86 9.91 -7.70
CA THR A 89 -2.92 8.82 -8.68
C THR A 89 -1.86 8.97 -9.79
N ASN A 90 -1.48 10.20 -10.14
CA ASN A 90 -0.37 10.46 -11.06
C ASN A 90 0.98 9.94 -10.51
N GLN A 91 1.19 10.00 -9.20
CA GLN A 91 2.42 9.48 -8.58
C GLN A 91 2.49 7.95 -8.70
N LEU A 92 1.35 7.26 -8.52
CA LEU A 92 1.25 5.82 -8.73
C LEU A 92 1.57 5.45 -10.18
N LEU A 93 0.98 6.16 -11.15
CA LEU A 93 1.22 5.94 -12.57
C LEU A 93 2.67 6.23 -12.97
N HIS A 94 3.27 7.26 -12.39
CA HIS A 94 4.68 7.57 -12.63
C HIS A 94 5.61 6.45 -12.12
N TYR A 95 5.32 5.86 -10.96
CA TYR A 95 6.05 4.67 -10.52
C TYR A 95 5.84 3.46 -11.44
N ALA A 96 4.63 3.26 -11.94
CA ALA A 96 4.35 2.21 -12.93
C ALA A 96 5.18 2.40 -14.22
N GLN A 97 5.28 3.62 -14.74
CA GLN A 97 6.13 3.94 -15.89
C GLN A 97 7.60 3.61 -15.61
N GLY A 98 8.09 3.93 -14.41
CA GLY A 98 9.45 3.58 -13.99
C GLY A 98 9.66 2.07 -13.85
N ILE A 99 8.63 1.29 -13.52
CA ILE A 99 8.71 -0.18 -13.49
C ILE A 99 8.77 -0.74 -14.91
N ASN A 100 7.95 -0.21 -15.82
CA ASN A 100 7.84 -0.69 -17.19
C ASN A 100 9.04 -0.28 -18.07
N SER A 101 9.66 0.87 -17.81
CA SER A 101 10.75 1.42 -18.65
C SER A 101 12.18 1.05 -18.22
N GLY A 102 12.39 0.55 -16.99
CA GLY A 102 13.68 0.04 -16.50
C GLY A 102 14.45 0.98 -15.59
#